data_AF-A0A7Y5TZG8-F1
#
_entry.id   AF-A0A7Y5TZG8-F1
#
_cell.length_a   1.000
_cell.length_b   1.000
_cell.length_c   1.000
_cell.angle_alpha   90.00
_cell.angle_beta   90.00
_cell.angle_gamma   90.00
#
_symmetry.space_group_name_H-M   'P 1'
#
loop_
_entity.id
_entity.type
_entity.pdbx_description
1 polymer ?
#
loop_
_entity_poly.entity_id
_entity_poly.type
_entity_poly.pdbx_seq_one_letter_code
_entity_poly.pdbx_strand_id
1 'polypeptide(L)'
;MKIAISGKGGTGKTTIAGTLARLIARGGWPVIAIDADSNPNLALTLGVPADRAATLSGLPRTLLEERTNPDGTRTAGLRLPPSEIVREYGISTPDGVTMLLMGTVDHAGAG
;
A
#
# COMPACT_ATOMS: atom_id res chain seq x y z
N MET A 1 6.38 12.38 7.42
CA MET A 1 5.84 11.61 8.56
C MET A 1 5.57 10.17 8.09
N LYS A 2 5.72 9.16 8.96
CA LYS A 2 5.40 7.75 8.64
C LYS A 2 4.55 7.18 9.77
N ILE A 3 3.43 6.53 9.43
CA ILE A 3 2.48 5.96 10.40
C ILE A 3 2.21 4.51 9.99
N ALA A 4 2.30 3.59 10.94
CA ALA A 4 1.91 2.20 10.77
C ALA A 4 0.76 1.88 11.75
N ILE A 5 -0.31 1.26 11.26
CA ILE A 5 -1.49 0.90 12.05
C ILE A 5 -1.61 -0.62 12.03
N SER A 6 -1.51 -1.24 13.21
CA SER A 6 -1.57 -2.69 13.41
C SER A 6 -2.60 -3.07 14.49
N GLY A 7 -2.94 -4.35 14.56
CA GLY A 7 -3.99 -4.86 15.46
C GLY A 7 -4.72 -6.09 14.92
N LYS A 8 -5.53 -6.74 15.76
CA LYS A 8 -6.28 -7.96 15.41
C LYS A 8 -7.28 -7.71 14.26
N GLY A 9 -7.72 -8.77 13.60
CA GLY A 9 -8.85 -8.70 12.66
C GLY A 9 -10.10 -8.09 13.32
N GLY A 10 -10.79 -7.20 12.61
CA GLY A 10 -12.03 -6.57 13.08
C GLY A 10 -11.89 -5.38 14.04
N THR A 11 -10.67 -4.97 14.44
CA THR A 11 -10.49 -3.84 15.38
C THR A 11 -10.63 -2.44 14.76
N GLY A 12 -11.07 -2.35 13.49
CA GLY A 12 -11.27 -1.06 12.81
C GLY A 12 -10.02 -0.41 12.21
N LYS A 13 -8.91 -1.16 12.05
CA LYS A 13 -7.63 -0.63 11.52
C LYS A 13 -7.79 0.12 10.20
N THR A 14 -8.41 -0.52 9.21
CA THR A 14 -8.61 0.05 7.88
C THR A 14 -9.46 1.31 7.94
N THR A 15 -10.51 1.30 8.79
CA THR A 15 -11.36 2.47 9.04
C THR A 15 -10.56 3.64 9.59
N ILE A 16 -9.74 3.41 10.62
CA ILE A 16 -8.88 4.44 11.23
C ILE A 16 -7.84 4.92 10.21
N ALA A 17 -7.19 4.02 9.49
CA ALA A 17 -6.16 4.33 8.50
C ALA A 17 -6.71 5.22 7.38
N GLY A 18 -7.84 4.82 6.77
CA GLY A 18 -8.46 5.60 5.70
C GLY A 18 -9.01 6.94 6.19
N THR A 19 -9.63 6.99 7.38
CA THR A 19 -10.13 8.25 7.96
C THR A 19 -8.98 9.22 8.22
N LEU A 20 -7.90 8.75 8.85
CA LEU A 20 -6.73 9.56 9.13
C LEU A 20 -6.08 10.09 7.84
N ALA A 21 -5.91 9.22 6.84
CA ALA A 21 -5.34 9.61 5.55
C ALA A 21 -6.15 10.71 4.87
N ARG A 22 -7.49 10.58 4.84
CA ARG A 22 -8.39 11.59 4.25
C ARG A 22 -8.34 12.91 5.01
N LEU A 23 -8.33 12.88 6.34
CA LEU A 23 -8.27 14.10 7.14
C LEU A 23 -6.95 14.86 6.92
N ILE A 24 -5.81 14.15 6.87
CA ILE A 24 -4.51 14.76 6.59
C ILE A 24 -4.48 15.36 5.19
N ALA A 25 -4.99 14.63 4.18
CA ALA A 25 -5.01 15.10 2.80
C ALA A 25 -5.91 16.33 2.61
N ARG A 26 -7.09 16.36 3.23
CA ARG A 26 -7.98 17.54 3.27
C ARG A 26 -7.33 18.74 3.95
N GLY A 27 -6.38 18.52 4.86
CA GLY A 27 -5.56 19.56 5.46
C GLY A 27 -4.49 20.17 4.52
N GLY A 28 -4.43 19.73 3.26
CA GLY A 28 -3.50 20.25 2.24
C GLY A 28 -2.17 19.51 2.18
N TRP A 29 -2.01 18.40 2.91
CA TRP A 29 -0.77 17.62 2.93
C TRP A 29 -0.79 16.50 1.89
N PRO A 30 0.35 16.22 1.22
CA PRO A 30 0.46 15.05 0.37
C PRO A 30 0.43 13.78 1.22
N VAL A 31 -0.45 12.84 0.87
CA VAL A 31 -0.61 11.56 1.59
C VAL A 31 -0.49 10.40 0.61
N ILE A 32 0.40 9.47 0.95
CA ILE A 32 0.47 8.15 0.33
C ILE A 32 -0.07 7.15 1.35
N ALA A 33 -1.09 6.39 0.96
CA ALA A 33 -1.68 5.33 1.78
C ALA A 33 -1.36 3.96 1.17
N ILE A 34 -0.87 3.02 1.97
CA ILE A 34 -0.47 1.68 1.51
C ILE A 34 -1.38 0.66 2.20
N ASP A 35 -2.10 -0.14 1.42
CA ASP A 35 -2.87 -1.29 1.94
C ASP A 35 -2.04 -2.56 1.81
N ALA A 36 -1.65 -3.12 2.95
CA ALA A 36 -0.88 -4.36 3.04
C ALA A 36 -1.69 -5.50 3.69
N ASP A 37 -3.01 -5.35 3.78
CA ASP A 37 -3.89 -6.38 4.34
C ASP A 37 -4.14 -7.50 3.30
N SER A 38 -4.35 -8.73 3.77
CA SER A 38 -4.66 -9.87 2.91
C SER A 38 -6.07 -9.79 2.31
N ASN A 39 -6.96 -9.04 2.95
CA ASN A 39 -8.27 -8.67 2.43
C ASN A 39 -8.36 -7.14 2.31
N PRO A 40 -7.87 -6.56 1.19
CA PRO A 40 -7.69 -5.12 1.06
C PRO A 40 -9.03 -4.40 0.97
N ASN A 41 -9.23 -3.42 1.85
CA ASN A 41 -10.46 -2.63 1.96
C ASN A 41 -10.19 -1.12 2.07
N LEU A 42 -8.93 -0.70 2.00
CA LEU A 42 -8.56 0.70 2.16
C LEU A 42 -9.09 1.56 1.02
N ALA A 43 -9.13 1.05 -0.22
CA ALA A 43 -9.67 1.77 -1.38
C ALA A 43 -11.12 2.23 -1.13
N LEU A 44 -11.97 1.32 -0.65
CA LEU A 44 -13.36 1.61 -0.29
C LEU A 44 -13.45 2.66 0.82
N THR A 45 -12.59 2.55 1.85
CA THR A 45 -12.55 3.51 2.96
C THR A 45 -12.12 4.91 2.50
N LEU A 46 -11.21 4.97 1.50
CA LEU A 46 -10.78 6.21 0.85
C LEU A 46 -11.84 6.78 -0.11
N GLY A 47 -12.95 6.09 -0.32
CA GLY A 47 -14.07 6.54 -1.16
C GLY A 47 -13.97 6.13 -2.62
N VAL A 48 -13.06 5.23 -2.98
CA VAL A 48 -13.01 4.66 -4.33
C VAL A 48 -14.29 3.84 -4.57
N PRO A 49 -15.01 4.05 -5.69
CA PRO A 49 -16.17 3.25 -6.06
C PRO A 49 -15.87 1.74 -6.10
N ALA A 50 -16.83 0.92 -5.69
CA ALA A 50 -16.61 -0.52 -5.50
C ALA A 50 -16.24 -1.27 -6.79
N ASP A 51 -16.84 -0.89 -7.91
CA ASP A 51 -16.53 -1.39 -9.25
C ASP A 51 -15.08 -1.10 -9.64
N ARG A 52 -14.61 0.13 -9.39
CA ARG A 52 -13.21 0.51 -9.62
C ARG A 52 -12.28 -0.22 -8.65
N ALA A 53 -12.65 -0.29 -7.37
CA ALA A 53 -11.85 -0.97 -6.34
C ALA A 53 -11.61 -2.44 -6.68
N ALA A 54 -12.62 -3.12 -7.24
CA ALA A 54 -12.53 -4.53 -7.65
C ALA A 54 -11.52 -4.79 -8.80
N THR A 55 -11.18 -3.76 -9.57
CA THR A 55 -10.22 -3.87 -10.69
C THR A 55 -8.79 -3.47 -10.32
N LEU A 56 -8.55 -3.02 -9.08
CA LEU A 56 -7.23 -2.56 -8.66
C LEU A 56 -6.24 -3.72 -8.63
N SER A 57 -5.09 -3.51 -9.27
CA SER A 57 -3.97 -4.45 -9.22
C SER A 57 -2.96 -4.01 -8.19
N GLY A 58 -2.49 -4.95 -7.38
CA GLY A 58 -1.45 -4.66 -6.39
C GLY A 58 -0.06 -4.54 -7.01
N LEU A 59 0.87 -4.01 -6.22
CA LEU A 59 2.28 -3.88 -6.61
C LEU A 59 2.87 -5.25 -7.02
N PRO A 60 3.49 -5.35 -8.20
CA PRO A 60 4.04 -6.61 -8.66
C PRO A 60 5.29 -6.98 -7.86
N ARG A 61 5.43 -8.28 -7.55
CA ARG A 61 6.61 -8.81 -6.84
C ARG A 61 7.91 -8.55 -7.58
N THR A 62 7.84 -8.37 -8.90
CA THR A 62 8.98 -8.04 -9.75
C THR A 62 9.62 -6.70 -9.40
N LEU A 63 9.00 -5.84 -8.59
CA LEU A 63 9.60 -4.62 -8.05
C LEU A 63 10.65 -4.88 -6.96
N LEU A 64 10.66 -6.08 -6.36
CA LEU A 64 11.68 -6.49 -5.41
C LEU A 64 12.82 -7.19 -6.12
N GLU A 65 14.05 -6.83 -5.77
CA GLU A 65 15.27 -7.51 -6.19
C GLU A 65 16.10 -7.92 -4.99
N GLU A 66 16.83 -9.01 -5.11
CA GLU A 66 17.78 -9.46 -4.10
C GLU A 66 19.14 -8.81 -4.36
N ARG A 67 19.72 -8.21 -3.31
CA ARG A 67 21.04 -7.58 -3.34
C ARG A 67 21.96 -8.32 -2.39
N THR A 68 23.14 -8.67 -2.87
CA THR A 68 24.21 -9.23 -2.03
C THR A 68 25.11 -8.09 -1.56
N ASN A 69 25.16 -7.89 -0.25
CA ASN A 69 26.04 -6.94 0.38
C ASN A 69 27.50 -7.45 0.37
N PRO A 70 28.49 -6.57 0.51
CA PRO A 70 29.91 -6.96 0.55
C PRO A 70 30.27 -7.95 1.67
N ASP A 71 29.48 -8.01 2.74
CA ASP A 71 29.61 -8.96 3.85
C ASP A 71 28.96 -10.34 3.58
N GLY A 72 28.44 -10.54 2.36
CA GLY A 72 27.76 -11.76 1.95
C GLY A 72 26.29 -11.84 2.35
N THR A 73 25.75 -10.86 3.08
CA THR A 73 24.33 -10.84 3.46
C THR A 73 23.43 -10.51 2.28
N ARG A 74 22.26 -11.14 2.23
CA ARG A 74 21.23 -10.91 1.19
C ARG A 74 20.17 -9.97 1.73
N THR A 75 19.87 -8.90 0.99
CA THR A 75 18.82 -7.93 1.34
C THR A 75 17.86 -7.73 0.18
N ALA A 76 16.61 -7.38 0.48
CA ALA A 76 15.66 -6.99 -0.55
C ALA A 76 15.80 -5.49 -0.85
N GLY A 77 15.90 -5.14 -2.13
CA GLY A 77 15.87 -3.79 -2.64
C GLY A 77 14.67 -3.56 -3.55
N LEU A 78 14.29 -2.29 -3.74
CA LEU A 78 13.36 -1.91 -4.81
C LEU A 78 14.14 -1.71 -6.11
N ARG A 79 13.65 -2.32 -7.20
CA ARG A 79 14.19 -2.16 -8.56
C ARG A 79 13.96 -0.76 -9.14
N LEU A 80 12.88 -0.13 -8.72
CA LEU A 80 12.52 1.22 -9.12
C LEU A 80 12.60 2.16 -7.90
N PRO A 81 12.96 3.44 -8.10
CA PRO A 81 12.84 4.45 -7.05
C PRO A 81 11.40 4.50 -6.51
N PRO A 82 11.20 4.75 -5.20
CA PRO A 82 9.85 4.86 -4.63
C PRO A 82 8.95 5.88 -5.34
N SER A 83 9.51 7.00 -5.81
CA SER A 83 8.76 8.01 -6.56
C SER A 83 8.23 7.51 -7.90
N GLU A 84 8.94 6.60 -8.56
CA GLU A 84 8.52 5.97 -9.80
C GLU A 84 7.44 4.91 -9.55
N ILE A 85 7.58 4.12 -8.48
CA ILE A 85 6.54 3.17 -8.06
C ILE A 85 5.23 3.91 -7.76
N VAL A 86 5.30 5.01 -7.01
CA VAL A 86 4.11 5.83 -6.71
C VAL A 86 3.50 6.42 -7.99
N ARG A 87 4.32 6.80 -8.97
CA ARG A 87 3.85 7.35 -10.24
C ARG A 87 3.17 6.30 -11.12
N GLU A 88 3.73 5.10 -11.18
CA GLU A 88 3.28 4.02 -12.09
C GLU A 88 2.11 3.23 -11.52
N TYR A 89 2.11 2.97 -10.20
CA TYR A 89 1.14 2.10 -9.54
C TYR A 89 0.21 2.85 -8.57
N GLY A 90 0.44 4.14 -8.34
CA GLY A 90 -0.38 4.96 -7.46
C GLY A 90 -1.77 5.20 -8.04
N ILE A 91 -2.78 4.97 -7.21
CA ILE A 91 -4.18 5.21 -7.55
C ILE A 91 -4.62 6.50 -6.87
N SER A 92 -5.11 7.46 -7.64
CA SER A 92 -5.76 8.65 -7.09
C SER A 92 -7.12 8.28 -6.50
N THR A 93 -7.33 8.61 -5.22
CA THR A 93 -8.61 8.46 -4.53
C THR A 93 -9.29 9.82 -4.34
N PRO A 94 -10.57 9.84 -3.91
CA PRO A 94 -11.16 11.05 -3.37
C PRO A 94 -10.32 11.67 -2.26
N ASP A 95 -10.49 12.98 -2.04
CA ASP A 95 -9.75 13.78 -1.05
C ASP A 95 -8.23 13.90 -1.27
N GLY A 96 -7.71 13.47 -2.42
CA GLY A 96 -6.31 13.72 -2.81
C GLY A 96 -5.28 12.75 -2.22
N VAL A 97 -5.71 11.60 -1.70
CA VAL A 97 -4.79 10.55 -1.25
C VAL A 97 -4.31 9.74 -2.47
N THR A 98 -3.01 9.46 -2.54
CA THR A 98 -2.44 8.48 -3.47
C THR A 98 -2.38 7.12 -2.77
N MET A 99 -3.10 6.14 -3.28
CA MET A 99 -3.13 4.80 -2.71
C MET A 99 -2.21 3.85 -3.48
N LEU A 100 -1.47 3.02 -2.75
CA LEU A 100 -0.81 1.83 -3.27
C LEU A 100 -1.46 0.60 -2.66
N LEU A 101 -1.90 -0.32 -3.50
CA LEU A 101 -2.32 -1.64 -3.08
C LEU A 101 -1.10 -2.55 -3.08
N MET A 102 -0.76 -3.16 -1.95
CA MET A 102 0.26 -4.20 -1.95
C MET A 102 -0.31 -5.43 -2.66
N GLY A 103 0.50 -6.09 -3.49
CA GLY A 103 0.11 -7.34 -4.11
C GLY A 103 -0.36 -8.34 -3.05
N THR A 104 -1.44 -9.07 -3.36
CA THR A 104 -1.86 -10.19 -2.53
C THR A 104 -0.71 -11.17 -2.44
N VAL A 105 -0.29 -11.48 -1.22
CA VAL A 105 0.57 -12.63 -1.00
C VAL A 105 -0.30 -13.83 -1.36
N ASP A 106 -0.08 -14.45 -2.53
CA ASP A 106 -0.52 -15.83 -2.74
C ASP A 106 -0.06 -16.61 -1.51
N HIS A 107 -0.99 -17.01 -0.65
CA HIS A 107 -0.62 -17.62 0.61
C HIS A 107 -0.11 -19.05 0.38
N ALA A 108 1.05 -19.30 0.99
CA ALA A 108 1.45 -20.52 1.70
C ALA A 108 1.80 -21.79 0.90
N GLY A 109 3.05 -22.24 1.08
CA GLY A 109 3.43 -23.66 1.04
C GLY A 109 4.65 -23.99 0.16
N ALA A 110 5.80 -24.21 0.81
CA ALA A 110 6.89 -25.18 0.49
C ALA A 110 8.28 -24.55 0.70
N GLY A 111 8.88 -24.86 1.85
CA GLY A 111 10.22 -24.47 2.28
C GLY A 111 10.34 -24.66 3.78
#